data_AF-A0A1G3ZKQ3-F1
#
_entry.id   AF-A0A1G3ZKQ3-F1
#
_cell.length_a   1.000
_cell.length_b   1.000
_cell.length_c   1.000
_cell.angle_alpha   90.00
_cell.angle_beta   90.00
_cell.angle_gamma   90.00
#
_symmetry.space_group_name_H-M   'P 1'
#
loop_
_entity.id
_entity.type
_entity.pdbx_description
1 polymer ?
#
loop_
_entity_poly.entity_id
_entity_poly.type
_entity_poly.pdbx_seq_one_letter_code
_entity_poly.pdbx_strand_id
1 'polypeptide(L)'
;MKNEGMNCQRETEVVLALRTGDFTDELRAHVAGCESCGEALAVASACQAAPGPETVPDASLLWRKMELRLKRERTEAAMRPAIIAERLTTAAFAVCAVLAIPWLAAQSPMLAIVAVAALVLIGISAASVYWLAASKR
;
A
#
# COMPACT_ATOMS: atom_id res chain seq x y z
N MET A 1 2.29 -46.92 31.11
CA MET A 1 2.08 -45.50 30.76
C MET A 1 3.42 -44.81 30.85
N LYS A 2 4.11 -44.65 29.71
CA LYS A 2 5.43 -43.99 29.67
C LYS A 2 5.31 -42.82 28.70
N ASN A 3 5.16 -41.62 29.28
CA ASN A 3 5.18 -40.34 28.59
C ASN A 3 6.64 -40.03 28.21
N GLU A 4 7.04 -40.37 26.99
CA GLU A 4 8.26 -39.88 26.32
C GLU A 4 7.84 -38.89 25.22
N GLY A 5 7.07 -37.87 25.61
CA GLY A 5 6.38 -36.94 24.70
C GLY A 5 7.19 -35.71 24.27
N MET A 6 8.49 -35.82 23.96
CA MET A 6 9.22 -34.66 23.40
C MET A 6 10.19 -34.95 22.26
N ASN A 7 10.48 -36.22 21.93
CA ASN A 7 11.34 -36.50 20.78
C ASN A 7 11.08 -37.90 20.24
N CYS A 8 10.21 -38.00 19.22
CA CYS A 8 10.04 -39.26 18.52
C CYS A 8 11.25 -39.45 17.58
N GLN A 9 11.99 -40.55 17.75
CA GLN A 9 13.18 -40.84 16.95
C GLN A 9 12.92 -40.89 15.44
N ARG A 10 11.69 -41.26 15.05
CA ARG A 10 11.26 -41.36 13.65
C ARG A 10 10.42 -40.17 13.18
N GLU A 11 10.32 -39.09 13.97
CA GLU A 11 9.53 -37.91 13.63
C GLU A 11 9.97 -37.29 12.30
N THR A 12 11.28 -37.16 12.10
CA THR A 12 11.85 -36.63 10.85
C THR A 12 11.47 -37.49 9.65
N GLU A 13 11.46 -38.82 9.79
CA GLU A 13 11.06 -39.74 8.72
C GLU A 13 9.56 -39.59 8.38
N VAL A 14 8.71 -39.46 9.40
CA VAL A 14 7.26 -39.24 9.24
C VAL A 14 6.99 -37.89 8.55
N VAL A 15 7.67 -36.82 8.96
CA VAL A 15 7.54 -35.49 8.35
C VAL A 15 8.00 -35.48 6.89
N LEU A 16 9.06 -36.24 6.58
CA LEU A 16 9.57 -36.35 5.21
C LEU A 16 8.59 -37.14 4.33
N ALA A 17 8.07 -38.27 4.83
CA ALA A 17 7.01 -39.05 4.18
C ALA A 17 5.72 -38.24 3.96
N LEU A 18 5.35 -37.37 4.91
CA LEU A 18 4.22 -36.44 4.78
C LEU A 18 4.40 -35.41 3.66
N ARG A 19 5.64 -34.99 3.39
CA ARG A 19 5.96 -34.02 2.33
C ARG A 19 6.06 -34.66 0.95
N THR A 20 6.60 -35.89 0.87
CA THR A 20 6.83 -36.59 -0.40
C THR A 20 5.67 -37.49 -0.82
N GLY A 21 4.82 -37.89 0.12
CA GLY A 21 3.73 -38.86 -0.10
C GLY A 21 4.17 -40.33 0.05
N ASP A 22 5.45 -40.59 0.31
CA ASP A 22 6.01 -41.95 0.39
C ASP A 22 5.88 -42.54 1.79
N PHE A 23 4.73 -43.18 2.07
CA PHE A 23 4.48 -43.92 3.31
C PHE A 23 4.72 -45.42 3.17
N THR A 24 5.84 -45.90 3.74
CA THR A 24 6.10 -47.34 3.87
C THR A 24 5.19 -47.97 4.94
N ASP A 25 4.98 -49.29 4.87
CA ASP A 25 4.14 -50.02 5.81
C ASP A 25 4.64 -49.91 7.27
N GLU A 26 5.95 -49.85 7.46
CA GLU A 26 6.59 -49.69 8.76
C GLU A 26 6.32 -48.32 9.40
N LEU A 27 6.31 -47.26 8.58
CA LEU A 27 5.98 -45.91 9.03
C LEU A 27 4.48 -45.79 9.39
N ARG A 28 3.59 -46.46 8.64
CA ARG A 28 2.16 -46.53 8.99
C ARG A 28 1.92 -47.24 10.32
N ALA A 29 2.62 -48.35 10.56
CA ALA A 29 2.55 -49.05 11.84
C ALA A 29 3.05 -48.18 13.01
N HIS A 30 4.12 -47.40 12.78
CA HIS A 30 4.64 -46.48 13.79
C HIS A 30 3.67 -45.35 14.13
N VAL A 31 3.09 -44.69 13.12
CA VAL A 31 2.12 -43.59 13.34
C VAL A 31 0.88 -44.08 14.09
N ALA A 32 0.42 -45.32 13.85
CA ALA A 32 -0.70 -45.90 14.59
C ALA A 32 -0.39 -46.13 16.09
N GLY A 33 0.88 -46.27 16.46
CA GLY A 33 1.32 -46.49 17.84
C GLY A 33 1.88 -45.26 18.55
N CYS A 34 2.08 -44.14 17.85
CA CYS A 34 2.71 -42.93 18.38
C CYS A 34 1.74 -41.75 18.33
N GLU A 35 1.36 -41.24 19.51
CA GLU A 35 0.38 -40.15 19.65
C GLU A 35 0.85 -38.86 18.95
N SER A 36 2.10 -38.45 19.12
CA SER A 36 2.64 -37.23 18.49
C SER A 36 2.66 -37.30 16.96
N CYS A 37 3.05 -38.44 16.39
CA CYS A 37 3.06 -38.64 14.95
C CYS A 37 1.65 -38.82 14.38
N GLY A 38 0.74 -39.42 15.14
CA GLY A 38 -0.68 -39.54 14.79
C GLY A 38 -1.38 -38.19 14.73
N GLU A 39 -1.17 -37.33 15.72
CA GLU A 39 -1.67 -35.96 15.71
C GLU A 39 -1.10 -35.15 14.55
N ALA A 40 0.21 -35.24 14.29
CA ALA A 40 0.85 -34.57 13.17
C ALA A 40 0.25 -35.00 11.81
N LEU A 41 -0.02 -36.30 11.63
CA LEU A 41 -0.67 -36.83 10.42
C LEU A 41 -2.12 -36.34 10.30
N ALA A 42 -2.87 -36.28 11.39
CA ALA A 42 -4.24 -35.78 11.41
C ALA A 42 -4.30 -34.29 11.02
N VAL A 43 -3.42 -33.45 11.58
CA VAL A 43 -3.32 -32.03 11.22
C VAL A 43 -2.88 -31.85 9.78
N ALA A 44 -1.86 -32.59 9.33
CA ALA A 44 -1.36 -32.49 7.96
C ALA A 44 -2.43 -32.90 6.93
N SER A 45 -3.16 -33.98 7.18
CA SER A 45 -4.26 -34.42 6.29
C SER A 45 -5.42 -33.43 6.27
N ALA A 46 -5.77 -32.81 7.40
CA ALA A 46 -6.77 -31.75 7.44
C ALA A 46 -6.35 -30.51 6.63
N CYS A 47 -5.07 -30.12 6.72
CA CYS A 47 -4.52 -29.01 5.93
C CYS A 47 -4.46 -29.32 4.42
N GLN A 48 -4.21 -30.58 4.03
CA GLN A 48 -4.21 -31.00 2.63
C GLN A 48 -5.63 -31.15 2.05
N ALA A 49 -6.60 -31.54 2.89
CA ALA A 49 -8.00 -31.67 2.51
C ALA A 49 -8.73 -30.32 2.45
N ALA A 50 -8.19 -29.28 3.09
CA ALA A 50 -8.69 -27.92 2.91
C ALA A 50 -8.51 -27.53 1.43
N PRO A 51 -9.57 -27.06 0.74
CA PRO A 51 -9.42 -26.56 -0.62
C PRO A 51 -8.40 -25.43 -0.57
N GLY A 52 -7.23 -25.68 -1.16
CA GLY A 52 -6.22 -24.65 -1.35
C GLY A 52 -6.88 -23.46 -2.05
N PRO A 53 -6.50 -22.21 -1.74
CA PRO A 53 -7.00 -21.08 -2.49
C PRO A 53 -6.66 -21.34 -3.96
N GLU A 54 -7.70 -21.57 -4.77
CA GLU A 54 -7.61 -22.06 -6.15
C GLU A 54 -6.73 -21.17 -7.04
N THR A 55 -6.43 -19.96 -6.55
CA THR A 55 -5.42 -19.05 -7.07
C THR A 55 -4.79 -18.27 -5.90
N VAL A 56 -3.82 -18.85 -5.19
CA VAL A 56 -2.94 -18.01 -4.34
C VAL A 56 -2.24 -17.03 -5.28
N PRO A 57 -2.51 -15.71 -5.19
CA PRO A 57 -1.85 -14.75 -6.04
C PRO A 57 -0.36 -14.81 -5.76
N ASP A 58 0.46 -14.70 -6.80
CA ASP A 58 1.92 -14.66 -6.65
C ASP A 58 2.30 -13.67 -5.54
N ALA A 59 2.94 -14.19 -4.49
CA ALA A 59 3.33 -13.44 -3.30
C ALA A 59 4.20 -12.22 -3.68
N SER A 60 4.97 -12.32 -4.76
CA SER A 60 5.79 -11.23 -5.29
C SER A 60 4.94 -10.05 -5.78
N LEU A 61 3.79 -10.33 -6.41
CA LEU A 61 2.86 -9.31 -6.90
C LEU A 61 2.13 -8.62 -5.75
N LEU A 62 1.75 -9.38 -4.72
CA LEU A 62 1.16 -8.83 -3.50
C LEU A 62 2.13 -7.89 -2.78
N TRP A 63 3.38 -8.33 -2.58
CA TRP A 63 4.43 -7.50 -1.99
C TRP A 63 4.65 -6.21 -2.78
N ARG A 64 4.77 -6.31 -4.10
CA ARG A 64 5.02 -5.16 -4.96
C ARG A 64 3.84 -4.18 -4.97
N LYS A 65 2.60 -4.66 -4.93
CA LYS A 65 1.41 -3.82 -4.76
C LYS A 65 1.43 -3.08 -3.42
N MET A 66 1.79 -3.76 -2.33
CA MET A 66 1.91 -3.17 -1.00
C MET A 66 2.98 -2.08 -0.98
N GLU A 67 4.15 -2.34 -1.56
CA GLU A 67 5.24 -1.38 -1.62
C GLU A 67 4.87 -0.13 -2.44
N LEU A 68 4.15 -0.30 -3.55
CA LEU A 68 3.64 0.84 -4.34
C LEU A 68 2.63 1.68 -3.55
N ARG A 69 1.76 1.06 -2.75
CA ARG A 69 0.84 1.79 -1.87
C ARG A 69 1.60 2.60 -0.82
N LEU A 70 2.59 1.97 -0.19
CA LEU A 70 3.40 2.61 0.84
C LEU A 70 4.21 3.79 0.29
N LYS A 71 4.73 3.66 -0.94
CA LYS A 71 5.38 4.77 -1.66
C LYS A 71 4.40 5.90 -1.96
N ARG A 72 3.18 5.58 -2.44
CA ARG A 72 2.14 6.59 -2.70
C ARG A 72 1.77 7.37 -1.45
N GLU A 73 1.52 6.70 -0.34
CA GLU A 73 1.18 7.34 0.94
C GLU A 73 2.30 8.27 1.42
N ARG A 74 3.57 7.85 1.28
CA ARG A 74 4.73 8.72 1.59
C ARG A 74 4.82 9.92 0.66
N THR A 75 4.57 9.76 -0.64
CA THR A 75 4.58 10.88 -1.59
C THR A 75 3.41 11.84 -1.37
N GLU A 76 2.23 11.33 -1.02
CA GLU A 76 1.07 12.16 -0.69
C GLU A 76 1.32 12.96 0.59
N ALA A 77 1.92 12.35 1.61
CA ALA A 77 2.33 13.04 2.82
C ALA A 77 3.37 14.15 2.54
N ALA A 78 4.32 13.88 1.64
CA ALA A 78 5.35 14.86 1.24
C ALA A 78 4.82 15.99 0.33
N MET A 79 3.77 15.74 -0.47
CA MET A 79 3.19 16.77 -1.35
C MET A 79 2.22 17.72 -0.67
N ARG A 80 1.64 17.35 0.49
CA ARG A 80 0.78 18.24 1.29
C ARG A 80 1.42 19.61 1.60
N PRO A 81 2.65 19.70 2.14
CA PRO A 81 3.27 21.00 2.41
C PRO A 81 3.58 21.79 1.14
N ALA A 82 3.93 21.12 0.04
CA ALA A 82 4.23 21.79 -1.24
C ALA A 82 2.99 22.51 -1.80
N ILE A 83 1.83 21.87 -1.75
CA ILE A 83 0.56 22.47 -2.20
C ILE A 83 0.17 23.67 -1.33
N ILE A 84 0.41 23.60 -0.01
CA ILE A 84 0.13 24.72 0.90
C ILE A 84 1.07 25.89 0.61
N ALA A 85 2.36 25.63 0.41
CA ALA A 85 3.35 26.66 0.09
C ALA A 85 3.01 27.37 -1.22
N GLU A 86 2.64 26.63 -2.27
CA GLU A 86 2.23 27.20 -3.57
C GLU A 86 0.98 28.09 -3.43
N ARG A 87 0.01 27.69 -2.60
CA ARG A 87 -1.18 28.51 -2.33
C ARG A 87 -0.85 29.79 -1.59
N LEU A 88 0.07 29.72 -0.62
CA LEU A 88 0.45 30.87 0.18
C LEU A 88 1.22 31.91 -0.65
N THR A 89 2.14 31.45 -1.49
CA THR A 89 2.92 32.34 -2.37
C THR A 89 2.06 32.97 -3.45
N THR A 90 1.16 32.22 -4.09
CA THR A 90 0.23 32.77 -5.10
C THR A 90 -0.74 33.77 -4.49
N ALA A 91 -1.31 33.50 -3.30
CA ALA A 91 -2.17 34.44 -2.60
C ALA A 91 -1.40 35.72 -2.20
N ALA A 92 -0.21 35.59 -1.63
CA ALA A 92 0.61 36.73 -1.24
C ALA A 92 0.99 37.59 -2.46
N PHE A 93 1.36 36.95 -3.59
CA PHE A 93 1.67 37.65 -4.82
C PHE A 93 0.46 38.41 -5.38
N ALA A 94 -0.73 37.79 -5.36
CA ALA A 94 -1.96 38.43 -5.82
C ALA A 94 -2.31 39.67 -4.97
N VAL A 95 -2.19 39.58 -3.65
CA VAL A 95 -2.43 40.72 -2.74
C VAL A 95 -1.43 41.86 -3.01
N CYS A 96 -0.14 41.54 -3.12
CA CYS A 96 0.88 42.54 -3.45
C CYS A 96 0.62 43.21 -4.81
N ALA A 97 0.22 42.44 -5.82
CA ALA A 97 -0.11 42.96 -7.13
C ALA A 97 -1.30 43.92 -7.08
N VAL A 98 -2.37 43.58 -6.35
CA VAL A 98 -3.54 44.46 -6.17
C VAL A 98 -3.17 45.77 -5.48
N LEU A 99 -2.36 45.70 -4.42
CA LEU A 99 -1.89 46.89 -3.69
C LEU A 99 -0.98 47.79 -4.54
N ALA A 100 -0.27 47.23 -5.51
CA ALA A 100 0.60 47.98 -6.41
C ALA A 100 -0.16 48.70 -7.55
N ILE A 101 -1.40 48.29 -7.88
CA ILE A 101 -2.22 48.87 -8.95
C ILE A 101 -2.32 50.41 -8.89
N PRO A 102 -2.67 51.05 -7.75
CA PRO A 102 -2.80 52.51 -7.70
C PRO A 102 -1.48 53.24 -7.98
N TRP A 103 -0.35 52.68 -7.53
CA TRP A 103 0.97 53.23 -7.81
C TRP A 103 1.34 53.10 -9.29
N LEU A 104 1.08 51.93 -9.88
CA LEU A 104 1.29 51.67 -11.32
C LEU A 104 0.41 52.57 -12.20
N ALA A 105 -0.86 52.79 -11.80
CA ALA A 105 -1.79 53.65 -12.51
C ALA A 105 -1.36 55.12 -12.50
N ALA A 106 -0.71 55.58 -11.42
CA ALA A 106 -0.13 56.92 -11.34
C ALA A 106 1.06 57.10 -12.28
N GLN A 107 1.81 56.03 -12.57
CA GLN A 107 2.98 56.06 -13.47
C GLN A 107 2.56 55.95 -14.95
N SER A 108 1.70 54.99 -15.28
CA SER A 108 1.11 54.85 -16.62
C SER A 108 -0.15 53.96 -16.60
N PRO A 109 -1.22 54.34 -17.32
CA PRO A 109 -2.46 53.57 -17.33
C PRO A 109 -2.32 52.21 -18.03
N MET A 110 -1.37 52.06 -18.97
CA MET A 110 -1.13 50.81 -19.70
C MET A 110 -0.60 49.69 -18.79
N LEU A 111 0.27 50.01 -17.82
CA LEU A 111 0.79 49.03 -16.86
C LEU A 111 -0.28 48.53 -15.90
N ALA A 112 -1.23 49.38 -15.52
CA ALA A 112 -2.36 48.99 -14.67
C ALA A 112 -3.28 47.97 -15.35
N ILE A 113 -3.56 48.15 -16.65
CA ILE A 113 -4.40 47.22 -17.44
C ILE A 113 -3.74 45.84 -17.53
N VAL A 114 -2.42 45.78 -17.78
CA VAL A 114 -1.67 44.52 -17.85
C VAL A 114 -1.67 43.79 -16.49
N ALA A 115 -1.50 44.52 -15.39
CA ALA A 115 -1.53 43.95 -14.04
C ALA A 115 -2.90 43.33 -13.69
N VAL A 116 -4.00 44.01 -14.04
CA VAL A 116 -5.36 43.51 -13.83
C VAL A 116 -5.63 42.27 -14.70
N ALA A 117 -5.22 42.30 -15.97
CA ALA A 117 -5.38 41.15 -16.88
C ALA A 117 -4.62 39.91 -16.37
N ALA A 118 -3.41 40.09 -15.85
CA ALA A 118 -2.62 39.01 -15.26
C ALA A 118 -3.32 38.40 -14.02
N LEU A 119 -3.87 39.23 -13.14
CA LEU A 119 -4.62 38.76 -11.97
C LEU A 119 -5.88 37.96 -12.34
N VAL A 120 -6.60 38.40 -13.37
CA VAL A 120 -7.80 37.69 -13.87
C VAL A 120 -7.42 36.33 -14.46
N LEU A 121 -6.35 36.25 -15.25
CA LEU A 121 -5.87 34.99 -15.82
C LEU A 121 -5.44 33.99 -14.74
N ILE A 122 -4.74 34.47 -13.69
CA ILE A 122 -4.35 33.65 -12.54
C ILE A 122 -5.59 33.20 -11.75
N GLY A 123 -6.60 34.06 -11.59
CA GLY A 123 -7.85 33.70 -10.93
C GLY A 123 -8.64 32.62 -11.69
N ILE A 124 -8.72 32.72 -13.02
CA ILE A 124 -9.40 31.75 -13.87
C ILE A 124 -8.67 30.40 -13.87
N SER A 125 -7.34 30.39 -13.91
CA SER A 125 -6.56 29.15 -13.85
C SER A 125 -6.73 28.44 -12.51
N ALA A 126 -6.72 29.19 -11.40
CA ALA A 126 -7.02 28.64 -10.07
C ALA A 126 -8.43 28.06 -10.00
N ALA A 127 -9.45 28.76 -10.51
CA ALA A 127 -10.83 28.29 -10.54
C ALA A 127 -11.00 27.01 -11.38
N SER A 128 -10.31 26.90 -12.52
CA SER A 128 -10.28 25.70 -13.36
C SER A 128 -9.72 24.48 -12.61
N VAL A 129 -8.61 24.67 -11.90
CA VAL A 129 -8.00 23.61 -11.09
C VAL A 129 -8.93 23.17 -9.95
N TYR A 130 -9.62 24.11 -9.29
CA TYR A 130 -10.64 23.77 -8.28
C TYR A 130 -11.82 23.01 -8.88
N TRP A 131 -12.27 23.37 -10.08
CA TRP A 131 -13.39 22.71 -10.75
C TRP A 131 -13.05 21.27 -11.20
N LEU A 132 -11.83 21.06 -11.72
CA LEU A 132 -11.30 19.73 -12.07
C LEU A 132 -11.03 18.85 -10.84
N ALA A 133 -10.63 19.45 -9.72
CA ALA A 133 -10.45 18.72 -8.47
C ALA A 133 -11.79 18.34 -7.81
N ALA A 134 -12.82 19.18 -7.98
CA ALA A 134 -14.17 18.92 -7.47
C ALA A 134 -14.92 17.86 -8.30
N SER A 135 -14.73 17.80 -9.62
CA SER A 135 -15.42 16.84 -10.50
C SER A 135 -14.93 15.40 -10.42
N LYS A 136 -13.76 15.17 -9.81
CA LYS A 136 -13.17 13.83 -9.61
C LYS A 136 -13.50 13.21 -8.24
N ARG A 137 -14.23 13.90 -7.36
CA ARG A 137 -14.79 13.33 -6.13
C ARG A 137 -16.19 12.80 -6.40
#